data_AF-A0A355PHS8-F1
#
_entry.id   AF-A0A355PHS8-F1
#
_cell.length_a   1.000
_cell.length_b   1.000
_cell.length_c   1.000
_cell.angle_alpha   90.00
_cell.angle_beta   90.00
_cell.angle_gamma   90.00
#
_symmetry.space_group_name_H-M   'P 1'
#
loop_
_entity.id
_entity.type
_entity.pdbx_description
1 polymer ?
#
loop_
_entity_poly.entity_id
_entity_poly.type
_entity_poly.pdbx_seq_one_letter_code
_entity_poly.pdbx_strand_id
1 'polypeptide(L)'
;GLAVRWEREGVYIDSSLNLHDPALKPAFIEAVNNMVHLARAIHRQGVFKSCLFNARQTLHLERASPEEAFYCQPEMAINYEVSAVPEMEDRTRQHSYFEDGPDPEELLVLPDTIMQLLQRLNEIHHTGMIIFEALPKHLKIHSYYRLLDPQREQEFRSLLSRMLAAVSQIEGLGVSGFMKMPYKDTRFFTHLERQPEHFYPKDPKEYIRKSALPAPPR
;
A
#
# COMPACT_ATOMS: atom_id res chain seq x y z
N GLY A 1 2.14 -1.05 2.00
CA GLY A 1 0.99 -0.17 1.75
C GLY A 1 0.19 0.01 3.02
N LEU A 2 -0.51 1.14 3.12
CA LEU A 2 -1.44 1.50 4.17
C LEU A 2 -2.64 2.20 3.53
N ALA A 3 -3.84 1.86 3.94
CA ALA A 3 -5.05 2.60 3.62
C ALA A 3 -5.78 2.93 4.92
N VAL A 4 -6.17 4.19 5.08
CA VAL A 4 -6.94 4.70 6.20
C VAL A 4 -8.24 5.27 5.64
N ARG A 5 -9.37 4.76 6.10
CA ARG A 5 -10.69 5.25 5.72
C ARG A 5 -11.41 5.75 6.96
N TRP A 6 -11.72 7.04 6.95
CA TRP A 6 -12.51 7.67 8.01
C TRP A 6 -13.99 7.64 7.63
N GLU A 7 -14.78 7.12 8.55
CA GLU A 7 -16.23 7.10 8.48
C GLU A 7 -16.82 7.79 9.70
N ARG A 8 -18.14 7.94 9.75
CA ARG A 8 -18.83 8.59 10.88
C ARG A 8 -18.58 7.87 12.22
N GLU A 9 -18.46 6.55 12.19
CA GLU A 9 -18.38 5.71 13.38
C GLU A 9 -16.93 5.49 13.86
N GLY A 10 -15.94 5.82 13.04
CA GLY A 10 -14.54 5.57 13.36
C GLY A 10 -13.66 5.47 12.13
N VAL A 11 -12.51 4.84 12.33
CA VAL A 11 -11.43 4.73 11.36
C VAL A 11 -11.16 3.27 11.06
N TYR A 12 -11.19 2.93 9.78
CA TYR A 12 -10.84 1.61 9.25
C TYR A 12 -9.42 1.68 8.66
N ILE A 13 -8.58 0.73 9.03
CA ILE A 13 -7.18 0.71 8.59
C ILE A 13 -6.83 -0.66 8.02
N ASP A 14 -6.33 -0.65 6.80
CA ASP A 14 -5.76 -1.80 6.11
C ASP A 14 -4.27 -1.57 5.90
N SER A 15 -3.44 -2.56 6.18
CA SER A 15 -2.00 -2.41 6.03
C SER A 15 -1.29 -3.70 5.66
N SER A 16 -0.20 -3.57 4.91
CA SER A 16 0.72 -4.63 4.54
C SER A 16 2.09 -3.99 4.53
N LEU A 17 2.82 -4.21 5.62
CA LEU A 17 4.04 -3.49 5.94
C LEU A 17 5.17 -4.51 6.11
N ASN A 18 6.09 -4.50 5.14
CA ASN A 18 7.26 -5.36 5.15
C ASN A 18 8.48 -4.53 5.53
N LEU A 19 9.18 -4.91 6.61
CA LEU A 19 10.46 -4.31 6.96
C LEU A 19 11.60 -5.06 6.29
N HIS A 20 12.52 -4.30 5.70
CA HIS A 20 13.79 -4.83 5.22
C HIS A 20 14.71 -5.26 6.36
N ASP A 21 14.83 -4.43 7.41
CA ASP A 21 15.64 -4.70 8.59
C ASP A 21 14.74 -5.07 9.79
N PRO A 22 14.71 -6.35 10.23
CA PRO A 22 13.93 -6.78 11.37
C PRO A 22 14.30 -6.10 12.69
N ALA A 23 15.54 -5.60 12.84
CA ALA A 23 15.99 -4.93 14.06
C ALA A 23 15.25 -3.60 14.31
N LEU A 24 14.74 -2.97 13.24
CA LEU A 24 13.98 -1.71 13.33
C LEU A 24 12.50 -1.91 13.69
N LYS A 25 12.05 -3.16 13.84
CA LYS A 25 10.64 -3.48 14.12
C LYS A 25 10.05 -2.72 15.32
N PRO A 26 10.74 -2.57 16.47
CA PRO A 26 10.18 -1.82 17.61
C PRO A 26 9.89 -0.36 17.25
N ALA A 27 10.84 0.34 16.65
CA ALA A 27 10.67 1.74 16.24
C ALA A 27 9.56 1.91 15.20
N PHE A 28 9.45 0.95 14.28
CA PHE A 28 8.40 0.97 13.26
C PHE A 28 7.00 0.76 13.85
N ILE A 29 6.85 -0.16 14.82
CA ILE A 29 5.58 -0.36 15.54
C ILE A 29 5.13 0.93 16.21
N GLU A 30 6.03 1.63 16.90
CA GLU A 30 5.72 2.91 17.53
C GLU A 30 5.29 3.98 16.52
N ALA A 31 5.97 4.06 15.38
CA ALA A 31 5.60 4.99 14.31
C ALA A 31 4.18 4.71 13.75
N VAL A 32 3.86 3.43 13.51
CA VAL A 32 2.52 3.02 13.05
C VAL A 32 1.46 3.30 14.11
N ASN A 33 1.71 2.98 15.38
CA ASN A 33 0.77 3.27 16.48
C ASN A 33 0.50 4.77 16.61
N ASN A 34 1.52 5.61 16.52
CA ASN A 34 1.37 7.05 16.54
C ASN A 34 0.52 7.55 15.36
N MET A 35 0.73 7.01 14.16
CA MET A 35 -0.10 7.32 13.00
C MET A 35 -1.57 6.91 13.24
N VAL A 36 -1.83 5.72 13.78
CA VAL A 36 -3.20 5.28 14.15
C VAL A 36 -3.82 6.23 15.17
N HIS A 37 -3.07 6.64 16.18
CA HIS A 37 -3.54 7.60 17.19
C HIS A 37 -3.91 8.96 16.58
N LEU A 38 -3.07 9.49 15.68
CA LEU A 38 -3.36 10.73 14.97
C LEU A 38 -4.58 10.58 14.07
N ALA A 39 -4.70 9.46 13.35
CA ALA A 39 -5.85 9.18 12.49
C ALA A 39 -7.16 9.17 13.30
N ARG A 40 -7.17 8.56 14.49
CA ARG A 40 -8.36 8.53 15.36
C ARG A 40 -8.85 9.91 15.80
N ALA A 41 -7.99 10.92 15.82
CA ALA A 41 -8.34 12.29 16.20
C ALA A 41 -8.95 13.11 15.03
N ILE A 42 -9.00 12.56 13.81
CA ILE A 42 -9.59 13.24 12.66
C ILE A 42 -11.07 12.87 12.55
N HIS A 43 -11.95 13.88 12.61
CA HIS A 43 -13.41 13.74 12.53
C HIS A 43 -13.95 14.24 11.19
N ARG A 44 -13.52 13.62 10.10
CA ARG A 44 -13.95 13.93 8.72
C ARG A 44 -14.07 12.63 7.96
N GLN A 45 -15.02 12.53 7.02
CA GLN A 45 -15.07 11.38 6.11
C GLN A 45 -14.03 11.56 5.00
N GLY A 46 -13.35 10.48 4.65
CA GLY A 46 -12.32 10.51 3.62
C GLY A 46 -11.49 9.24 3.58
N VAL A 47 -10.59 9.18 2.61
CA VAL A 47 -9.63 8.09 2.43
C VAL A 47 -8.24 8.68 2.31
N PHE A 48 -7.26 7.98 2.87
CA PHE A 48 -5.84 8.24 2.69
C PHE A 48 -5.17 6.92 2.34
N LYS A 49 -4.44 6.89 1.24
CA LYS A 49 -3.66 5.73 0.82
C LYS A 49 -2.19 6.12 0.78
N SER A 50 -1.35 5.28 1.36
CA SER A 50 0.09 5.48 1.37
C SER A 50 0.82 4.22 0.95
N CYS A 51 1.79 4.42 0.07
CA CYS A 51 2.66 3.38 -0.40
C CYS A 51 4.11 3.77 -0.16
N LEU A 52 4.85 2.86 0.45
CA LEU A 52 6.29 2.99 0.64
C LEU A 52 6.95 2.05 -0.37
N PHE A 53 7.86 2.58 -1.18
CA PHE A 53 8.53 1.83 -2.24
C PHE A 53 10.04 2.00 -2.16
N ASN A 54 10.76 1.01 -2.68
CA ASN A 54 12.19 1.11 -2.87
C ASN A 54 12.47 1.98 -4.09
N ALA A 55 12.95 3.21 -3.88
CA ALA A 55 13.26 4.14 -4.96
C ALA A 55 14.22 3.56 -6.00
N ARG A 56 15.11 2.63 -5.62
CA ARG A 56 16.05 1.97 -6.54
C ARG A 56 15.38 1.04 -7.55
N GLN A 57 14.15 0.59 -7.27
CA GLN A 57 13.37 -0.30 -8.15
C GLN A 57 12.37 0.46 -9.01
N THR A 58 12.30 1.79 -8.86
CA THR A 58 11.41 2.62 -9.66
C THR A 58 11.93 2.69 -11.09
N LEU A 59 11.05 2.48 -12.08
CA LEU A 59 11.39 2.72 -13.47
C LEU A 59 11.20 4.20 -13.77
N HIS A 60 12.18 4.80 -14.44
CA HIS A 60 12.17 6.20 -14.82
C HIS A 60 12.17 6.31 -16.33
N LEU A 61 11.17 6.99 -16.86
CA LEU A 61 11.06 7.32 -18.28
C LEU A 61 11.10 8.83 -18.44
N GLU A 62 11.72 9.27 -19.52
CA GLU A 62 11.84 10.69 -19.86
C GLU A 62 11.36 10.92 -21.29
N ARG A 63 10.87 12.14 -21.53
CA ARG A 63 10.50 12.64 -22.86
C ARG A 63 11.02 14.06 -23.03
N ALA A 64 11.25 14.50 -24.27
CA ALA A 64 11.86 15.80 -24.51
C ALA A 64 10.90 16.96 -24.17
N SER A 65 9.61 16.77 -24.46
CA SER A 65 8.55 17.74 -24.19
C SER A 65 7.24 17.08 -23.73
N PRO A 66 6.32 17.84 -23.10
CA PRO A 66 5.03 17.32 -22.63
C PRO A 66 4.10 16.76 -23.72
N GLU A 67 4.32 17.12 -24.98
CA GLU A 67 3.52 16.70 -26.14
C GLU A 67 3.96 15.34 -26.70
N GLU A 68 5.14 14.85 -26.31
CA GLU A 68 5.64 13.54 -26.73
C GLU A 68 5.11 12.42 -25.84
N ALA A 69 5.02 11.20 -26.38
CA ALA A 69 4.70 10.02 -25.59
C ALA A 69 5.90 9.52 -24.78
N PHE A 70 5.65 8.81 -23.68
CA PHE A 70 6.68 8.07 -22.96
C PHE A 70 6.98 6.74 -23.65
N TYR A 71 8.25 6.38 -23.80
CA TYR A 71 8.66 5.09 -24.39
C TYR A 71 9.56 4.30 -23.45
N CYS A 72 9.22 3.05 -23.22
CA CYS A 72 10.10 2.13 -22.49
C CYS A 72 11.30 1.74 -23.35
N GLN A 73 12.47 1.61 -22.71
CA GLN A 73 13.62 0.98 -23.34
C GLN A 73 13.41 -0.54 -23.42
N PRO A 74 13.92 -1.24 -24.45
CA PRO A 74 13.66 -2.68 -24.66
C PRO A 74 14.02 -3.58 -23.47
N GLU A 75 14.95 -3.15 -22.62
CA GLU A 75 15.49 -3.89 -21.48
C GLU A 75 14.71 -3.62 -20.19
N MET A 76 13.80 -2.64 -20.20
CA MET A 76 12.99 -2.31 -19.03
C MET A 76 12.02 -3.45 -18.70
N ALA A 77 12.02 -3.84 -17.42
CA ALA A 77 11.11 -4.84 -16.90
C ALA A 77 10.67 -4.44 -15.49
N ILE A 78 9.41 -4.74 -15.16
CA ILE A 78 8.90 -4.65 -13.81
C ILE A 78 9.39 -5.87 -13.05
N ASN A 79 10.17 -5.65 -11.99
CA ASN A 79 10.67 -6.73 -11.14
C ASN A 79 9.57 -7.28 -10.23
N TYR A 80 9.62 -8.57 -9.95
CA TYR A 80 8.72 -9.26 -9.03
C TYR A 80 9.44 -10.44 -8.37
N GLU A 81 8.92 -10.87 -7.22
CA GLU A 81 9.34 -12.08 -6.51
C GLU A 81 8.40 -13.25 -6.83
N VAL A 82 8.90 -14.48 -6.84
CA VAL A 82 8.07 -15.69 -7.00
C VAL A 82 8.13 -16.51 -5.73
N SER A 83 6.96 -16.87 -5.22
CA SER A 83 6.86 -17.73 -4.03
C SER A 83 7.25 -19.17 -4.39
N ALA A 84 8.05 -19.84 -3.56
CA ALA A 84 8.59 -21.16 -3.88
C ALA A 84 7.54 -22.28 -3.91
N VAL A 85 6.41 -22.07 -3.24
CA VAL A 85 5.29 -23.03 -3.14
C VAL A 85 4.01 -22.24 -3.40
N PRO A 86 3.02 -22.81 -4.12
CA PRO A 86 1.70 -22.19 -4.21
C PRO A 86 1.14 -21.95 -2.80
N GLU A 87 1.00 -20.68 -2.43
CA GLU A 87 0.31 -20.30 -1.19
C GLU A 87 -1.20 -20.46 -1.48
N MET A 88 -1.72 -21.68 -1.25
CA MET A 88 -3.15 -21.95 -1.37
C MET A 88 -3.84 -21.41 -0.12
N GLU A 89 -4.50 -20.26 -0.22
CA GLU A 89 -5.37 -19.78 0.85
C GLU A 89 -6.83 -19.63 0.45
N ASP A 90 -7.65 -20.05 1.42
CA ASP A 90 -9.09 -20.11 1.41
C ASP A 90 -9.68 -18.71 1.26
N ARG A 91 -10.48 -18.53 0.21
CA ARG A 91 -11.33 -17.35 -0.04
C ARG A 91 -10.54 -16.06 -0.28
N THR A 92 -10.11 -15.95 -1.53
CA THR A 92 -10.03 -14.74 -2.37
C THR A 92 -10.96 -13.61 -1.92
N ARG A 93 -10.56 -12.85 -0.92
CA ARG A 93 -10.98 -11.46 -0.77
C ARG A 93 -10.09 -10.63 -1.70
N GLN A 94 -10.46 -10.64 -2.98
CA GLN A 94 -9.77 -9.88 -4.03
C GLN A 94 -9.99 -8.38 -3.80
N HIS A 95 -9.24 -7.76 -2.91
CA HIS A 95 -9.28 -6.30 -2.78
C HIS A 95 -8.29 -5.69 -3.75
N SER A 96 -8.78 -5.51 -4.99
CA SER A 96 -8.20 -4.55 -5.93
C SER A 96 -8.80 -3.18 -5.62
N TYR A 97 -8.04 -2.12 -5.90
CA TYR A 97 -8.46 -0.71 -5.93
C TYR A 97 -9.92 -0.48 -6.38
N PHE A 98 -10.45 -1.30 -7.30
CA PHE A 98 -11.83 -1.25 -7.79
C PHE A 98 -12.91 -1.32 -6.69
N GLU A 99 -12.62 -1.84 -5.50
CA GLU A 99 -13.62 -2.00 -4.43
C GLU A 99 -13.66 -0.84 -3.43
N ASP A 100 -12.59 -0.05 -3.30
CA ASP A 100 -12.48 1.01 -2.27
C ASP A 100 -12.91 2.40 -2.80
N GLY A 101 -13.39 2.47 -4.05
CA GLY A 101 -13.84 3.71 -4.71
C GLY A 101 -12.70 4.59 -5.24
N PRO A 102 -13.03 5.64 -6.01
CA PRO A 102 -12.05 6.53 -6.60
C PRO A 102 -11.29 7.28 -5.50
N ASP A 103 -9.95 7.28 -5.59
CA ASP A 103 -9.12 8.10 -4.73
C ASP A 103 -9.12 9.54 -5.27
N PRO A 104 -9.58 10.55 -4.49
CA PRO A 104 -9.67 11.93 -4.96
C PRO A 104 -8.29 12.54 -5.29
N GLU A 105 -7.19 11.97 -4.80
CA GLU A 105 -5.83 12.42 -5.12
C GLU A 105 -5.26 11.78 -6.39
N GLU A 106 -5.93 10.76 -6.95
CA GLU A 106 -5.52 10.14 -8.22
C GLU A 106 -6.04 10.94 -9.42
N LEU A 107 -5.24 11.93 -9.82
CA LEU A 107 -5.56 12.84 -10.93
C LEU A 107 -5.21 12.27 -12.32
N LEU A 108 -4.43 11.20 -12.37
CA LEU A 108 -4.05 10.57 -13.64
C LEU A 108 -5.07 9.51 -14.02
N VAL A 109 -5.62 9.60 -15.24
CA VAL A 109 -6.47 8.55 -15.81
C VAL A 109 -5.61 7.65 -16.67
N LEU A 110 -5.48 6.39 -16.30
CA LEU A 110 -4.74 5.42 -17.11
C LEU A 110 -5.53 5.01 -18.35
N PRO A 111 -4.86 4.72 -19.47
CA PRO A 111 -5.50 4.23 -20.68
C PRO A 111 -6.25 2.91 -20.45
N ASP A 112 -7.36 2.72 -21.16
CA ASP A 112 -8.16 1.48 -21.11
C ASP A 112 -7.32 0.22 -21.31
N THR A 113 -6.30 0.29 -22.17
CA THR A 113 -5.35 -0.80 -22.38
C THR A 113 -4.66 -1.22 -21.09
N ILE A 114 -4.16 -0.26 -20.29
CA ILE A 114 -3.51 -0.54 -19.01
C ILE A 114 -4.54 -1.03 -18.01
N MET A 115 -5.73 -0.43 -17.97
CA MET A 115 -6.81 -0.85 -17.07
C MET A 115 -7.23 -2.32 -17.29
N GLN A 116 -7.40 -2.73 -18.55
CA GLN A 116 -7.73 -4.13 -18.90
C GLN A 116 -6.59 -5.09 -18.55
N LEU A 117 -5.33 -4.68 -18.72
CA LEU A 117 -4.18 -5.50 -18.34
C LEU A 117 -4.12 -5.69 -16.82
N LEU A 118 -4.39 -4.64 -16.04
CA LEU A 118 -4.48 -4.70 -14.58
C LEU A 118 -5.61 -5.61 -14.11
N GLN A 119 -6.78 -5.56 -14.75
CA GLN A 119 -7.89 -6.48 -14.48
C GLN A 119 -7.48 -7.94 -14.69
N ARG A 120 -6.84 -8.25 -15.82
CA ARG A 120 -6.31 -9.60 -16.10
C ARG A 120 -5.22 -10.01 -15.12
N LEU A 121 -4.32 -9.09 -14.75
CA LEU A 121 -3.30 -9.35 -13.75
C LEU A 121 -3.96 -9.74 -12.41
N ASN A 122 -5.07 -9.09 -12.04
CA ASN A 122 -5.79 -9.36 -10.81
C ASN A 122 -6.38 -10.78 -10.73
N GLU A 123 -6.64 -11.43 -11.87
CA GLU A 123 -7.06 -12.84 -11.94
C GLU A 123 -5.94 -13.81 -11.56
N ILE A 124 -4.67 -13.37 -11.62
CA ILE A 124 -3.52 -14.17 -11.18
C ILE A 124 -3.37 -14.04 -9.67
N HIS A 125 -3.11 -15.16 -8.99
CA HIS A 125 -2.87 -15.15 -7.54
C HIS A 125 -1.51 -14.52 -7.25
N HIS A 126 -1.55 -13.26 -6.80
CA HIS A 126 -0.39 -12.44 -6.50
C HIS A 126 -0.77 -11.41 -5.43
N THR A 127 0.24 -10.81 -4.82
CA THR A 127 0.15 -9.60 -3.99
C THR A 127 1.06 -8.55 -4.57
N GLY A 128 0.73 -7.27 -4.41
CA GLY A 128 1.60 -6.21 -4.88
C GLY A 128 0.90 -4.90 -5.17
N MET A 129 1.64 -4.02 -5.81
CA MET A 129 1.18 -2.71 -6.23
C MET A 129 1.97 -2.20 -7.43
N ILE A 130 1.34 -1.30 -8.18
CA ILE A 130 1.96 -0.48 -9.22
C ILE A 130 1.39 0.93 -9.16
N ILE A 131 2.24 1.95 -9.27
CA ILE A 131 1.86 3.36 -9.30
C ILE A 131 2.55 4.04 -10.46
N PHE A 132 1.78 4.76 -11.25
CA PHE A 132 2.26 5.65 -12.30
C PHE A 132 2.21 7.10 -11.78
N GLU A 133 3.35 7.78 -11.77
CA GLU A 133 3.47 9.20 -11.46
C GLU A 133 3.93 9.93 -12.73
N ALA A 134 2.99 10.57 -13.41
CA ALA A 134 3.20 11.33 -14.64
C ALA A 134 3.45 12.82 -14.32
N LEU A 135 4.66 13.27 -14.64
CA LEU A 135 5.10 14.66 -14.61
C LEU A 135 5.31 15.17 -16.04
N PRO A 136 5.45 16.49 -16.28
CA PRO A 136 5.54 17.04 -17.63
C PRO A 136 6.58 16.38 -18.53
N LYS A 137 7.74 15.99 -17.98
CA LYS A 137 8.83 15.34 -18.74
C LYS A 137 9.27 13.99 -18.21
N HIS A 138 8.69 13.53 -17.10
CA HIS A 138 9.11 12.31 -16.43
C HIS A 138 7.89 11.46 -16.12
N LEU A 139 8.03 10.15 -16.31
CA LEU A 139 7.09 9.18 -15.79
C LEU A 139 7.87 8.26 -14.85
N LYS A 140 7.39 8.13 -13.62
CA LYS A 140 7.90 7.15 -12.67
C LYS A 140 6.90 6.01 -12.55
N ILE A 141 7.40 4.78 -12.60
CA ILE A 141 6.60 3.58 -12.34
C ILE A 141 7.17 2.93 -11.09
N HIS A 142 6.43 3.05 -9.99
CA HIS A 142 6.75 2.40 -8.73
C HIS A 142 6.03 1.07 -8.65
N SER A 143 6.73 0.00 -8.28
CA SER A 143 6.10 -1.32 -8.21
C SER A 143 6.73 -2.20 -7.15
N TYR A 144 5.89 -3.06 -6.57
CA TYR A 144 6.30 -4.20 -5.78
C TYR A 144 5.34 -5.33 -6.08
N TYR A 145 5.83 -6.48 -6.53
CA TYR A 145 5.00 -7.63 -6.82
C TYR A 145 5.61 -8.89 -6.25
N ARG A 146 4.73 -9.75 -5.71
CA ARG A 146 5.06 -11.12 -5.35
C ARG A 146 4.00 -12.03 -5.96
N LEU A 147 4.43 -12.88 -6.87
CA LEU A 147 3.63 -13.93 -7.47
C LEU A 147 3.47 -15.08 -6.46
N LEU A 148 2.24 -15.47 -6.21
CA LEU A 148 1.88 -16.53 -5.26
C LEU A 148 1.51 -17.84 -5.98
N ASP A 149 1.25 -17.78 -7.28
CA ASP A 149 1.05 -18.94 -8.16
C ASP A 149 2.16 -19.03 -9.21
N PRO A 150 3.23 -19.81 -8.96
CA PRO A 150 4.35 -19.97 -9.88
C PRO A 150 3.96 -20.55 -11.24
N GLN A 151 2.85 -21.30 -11.33
CA GLN A 151 2.43 -21.90 -12.59
C GLN A 151 1.98 -20.86 -13.62
N ARG A 152 1.59 -19.67 -13.16
CA ARG A 152 1.18 -18.54 -14.02
C ARG A 152 2.28 -17.51 -14.24
N GLU A 153 3.53 -17.80 -13.91
CA GLU A 153 4.63 -16.84 -14.03
C GLU A 153 4.79 -16.27 -15.45
N GLN A 154 4.73 -17.13 -16.47
CA GLN A 154 4.88 -16.70 -17.86
C GLN A 154 3.78 -15.70 -18.27
N GLU A 155 2.54 -15.94 -17.84
CA GLU A 155 1.41 -15.05 -18.08
C GLU A 155 1.57 -13.74 -17.30
N PHE A 156 1.94 -13.84 -16.01
CA PHE A 156 2.18 -12.69 -15.14
C PHE A 156 3.23 -11.75 -15.74
N ARG A 157 4.39 -12.30 -16.13
CA ARG A 157 5.47 -11.54 -16.79
C ARG A 157 5.02 -10.93 -18.11
N SER A 158 4.23 -11.65 -18.90
CA SER A 158 3.71 -11.13 -20.17
C SER A 158 2.78 -9.94 -19.96
N LEU A 159 1.89 -9.99 -18.95
CA LEU A 159 1.00 -8.88 -18.62
C LEU A 159 1.79 -7.65 -18.15
N LEU A 160 2.81 -7.82 -17.31
CA LEU A 160 3.69 -6.72 -16.89
C LEU A 160 4.41 -6.08 -18.09
N SER A 161 4.96 -6.88 -19.01
CA SER A 161 5.63 -6.39 -20.21
C SER A 161 4.66 -5.65 -21.15
N ARG A 162 3.44 -6.16 -21.33
CA ARG A 162 2.40 -5.49 -22.13
C ARG A 162 1.96 -4.16 -21.50
N MET A 163 1.94 -4.05 -20.18
CA MET A 163 1.67 -2.76 -19.52
C MET A 163 2.75 -1.74 -19.84
N LEU A 164 4.03 -2.12 -19.77
CA LEU A 164 5.14 -1.24 -20.17
C LEU A 164 5.02 -0.83 -21.64
N ALA A 165 4.65 -1.74 -22.55
CA ALA A 165 4.44 -1.39 -23.96
C ALA A 165 3.28 -0.41 -24.18
N ALA A 166 2.29 -0.38 -23.28
CA ALA A 166 1.14 0.52 -23.33
C ALA A 166 1.40 1.89 -22.67
N VAL A 167 2.56 2.10 -22.03
CA VAL A 167 2.92 3.36 -21.35
C VAL A 167 2.90 4.57 -22.29
N SER A 168 3.19 4.38 -23.57
CA SER A 168 3.11 5.44 -24.58
C SER A 168 1.71 6.01 -24.79
N GLN A 169 0.68 5.32 -24.32
CA GLN A 169 -0.71 5.77 -24.37
C GLN A 169 -1.10 6.65 -23.18
N ILE A 170 -0.24 6.77 -22.15
CA ILE A 170 -0.54 7.58 -20.96
C ILE A 170 -0.58 9.05 -21.34
N GLU A 171 -1.74 9.67 -21.12
CA GLU A 171 -1.97 11.09 -21.29
C GLU A 171 -2.31 11.75 -19.94
N GLY A 172 -2.12 13.06 -19.85
CA GLY A 172 -2.34 13.80 -18.62
C GLY A 172 -1.17 13.72 -17.62
N LEU A 173 -1.41 14.27 -16.43
CA LEU A 173 -0.43 14.40 -15.36
C LEU A 173 -1.06 13.98 -14.03
N GLY A 174 -0.23 13.60 -13.07
CA GLY A 174 -0.67 13.21 -11.73
C GLY A 174 -0.27 11.79 -11.39
N VAL A 175 -0.99 11.20 -10.45
CA VAL A 175 -0.70 9.87 -9.92
C VAL A 175 -1.90 8.96 -10.14
N SER A 176 -1.65 7.70 -10.48
CA SER A 176 -2.65 6.63 -10.45
C SER A 176 -2.00 5.33 -9.98
N GLY A 177 -2.65 4.65 -9.05
CA GLY A 177 -2.09 3.48 -8.38
C GLY A 177 -3.05 2.31 -8.27
N PHE A 178 -2.48 1.11 -8.28
CA PHE A 178 -3.19 -0.14 -8.06
C PHE A 178 -2.48 -0.88 -6.95
N MET A 179 -3.24 -1.33 -5.95
CA MET A 179 -2.74 -2.12 -4.85
C MET A 179 -3.63 -3.34 -4.67
N LYS A 180 -2.99 -4.50 -4.48
CA LYS A 180 -3.59 -5.77 -4.12
C LYS A 180 -2.92 -6.25 -2.85
N MET A 181 -3.62 -6.09 -1.74
CA MET A 181 -3.08 -6.42 -0.41
C MET A 181 -3.15 -7.93 -0.16
N PRO A 182 -2.09 -8.52 0.42
CA PRO A 182 -2.17 -9.87 0.94
C PRO A 182 -2.99 -9.82 2.23
N TYR A 183 -4.14 -10.49 2.26
CA TYR A 183 -5.04 -10.58 3.42
C TYR A 183 -5.57 -9.23 3.93
N LYS A 184 -6.79 -8.86 3.53
CA LYS A 184 -7.47 -7.69 4.11
C LYS A 184 -7.98 -8.02 5.51
N ASP A 185 -7.19 -7.66 6.51
CA ASP A 185 -7.53 -7.69 7.93
C ASP A 185 -7.83 -6.27 8.43
N THR A 186 -8.94 -5.71 7.94
CA THR A 186 -9.34 -4.33 8.25
C THR A 186 -9.52 -4.17 9.75
N ARG A 187 -8.68 -3.31 10.34
CA ARG A 187 -8.77 -2.96 11.76
C ARG A 187 -9.68 -1.75 11.93
N PHE A 188 -10.62 -1.84 12.88
CA PHE A 188 -11.51 -0.74 13.24
C PHE A 188 -11.05 -0.08 14.54
N PHE A 189 -11.09 1.25 14.56
CA PHE A 189 -10.82 2.07 15.72
C PHE A 189 -11.88 3.15 15.86
N THR A 190 -12.42 3.34 17.07
CA THR A 190 -13.30 4.49 17.34
C THR A 190 -12.51 5.80 17.30
N HIS A 191 -13.19 6.89 16.95
CA HIS A 191 -12.62 8.22 17.08
C HIS A 191 -12.19 8.51 18.52
N LEU A 192 -11.11 9.29 18.66
CA LEU A 192 -10.57 9.67 19.96
C LEU A 192 -10.00 11.09 19.88
N GLU A 193 -10.71 12.05 20.49
CA GLU A 193 -10.27 13.45 20.52
C GLU A 193 -8.98 13.65 21.33
N ARG A 194 -8.78 12.84 22.39
CA ARG A 194 -7.64 12.98 23.30
C ARG A 194 -7.18 11.64 23.85
N GLN A 195 -5.86 11.42 23.87
CA GLN A 195 -5.26 10.29 24.59
C GLN A 195 -5.45 10.45 26.10
N PRO A 196 -5.63 9.34 26.86
CA PRO A 196 -5.61 9.37 28.31
C PRO A 196 -4.33 10.02 28.83
N GLU A 197 -4.44 10.79 29.91
CA GLU A 197 -3.28 11.40 30.55
C GLU A 197 -2.48 10.32 31.29
N HIS A 198 -1.23 10.12 30.87
CA HIS A 198 -0.28 9.25 31.55
C HIS A 198 0.74 10.08 32.32
N PHE A 199 0.33 10.59 33.48
CA PHE A 199 1.25 11.29 34.37
C PHE A 199 2.24 10.31 34.99
N TYR A 200 3.50 10.74 35.10
CA TYR A 200 4.47 10.01 35.91
C TYR A 200 3.98 10.02 37.36
N PRO A 201 3.97 8.86 38.05
CA PRO A 201 3.47 8.79 39.42
C PRO A 201 4.30 9.71 40.32
N LYS A 202 3.61 10.43 41.22
CA LYS A 202 4.24 11.35 42.18
C LYS A 202 5.34 10.68 43.01
N ASP A 203 5.16 9.39 43.34
CA ASP A 203 6.20 8.53 43.90
C ASP A 203 6.35 7.24 43.06
N PRO A 204 7.41 7.13 42.24
CA PRO A 204 7.66 5.97 41.40
C PRO A 204 7.96 4.69 42.21
N LYS A 205 8.57 4.81 43.39
CA LYS A 205 8.92 3.66 44.22
C LYS A 205 7.67 3.06 44.84
N GLU A 206 6.74 3.90 45.30
CA GLU A 206 5.46 3.46 45.82
C GLU A 206 4.60 2.81 44.72
N TYR A 207 4.60 3.39 43.51
CA TYR A 207 3.89 2.85 42.35
C TYR A 207 4.38 1.45 41.98
N ILE A 208 5.70 1.24 41.89
CA ILE A 208 6.28 -0.10 41.63
C ILE A 208 5.89 -1.07 42.75
N ARG A 209 5.96 -0.64 44.01
CA ARG A 209 5.62 -1.49 45.17
C ARG A 209 4.15 -1.92 45.17
N LYS A 210 3.23 -1.04 44.76
CA LYS A 210 1.80 -1.33 44.62
C LYS A 210 1.48 -2.20 43.39
N SER A 211 2.21 -2.02 42.30
CA SER A 211 2.01 -2.77 41.04
C SER A 211 2.58 -4.19 41.11
N ALA A 212 3.54 -4.43 42.00
CA ALA A 212 4.13 -5.74 42.26
C ALA A 212 3.31 -6.62 43.22
N LEU A 213 2.21 -6.10 43.79
CA LEU A 213 1.31 -6.88 44.64
C LEU A 213 0.39 -7.73 43.75
N PRO A 214 0.27 -9.04 43.99
CA PRO A 214 -0.67 -9.88 43.24
C PRO A 214 -2.10 -9.39 43.45
N ALA A 215 -2.90 -9.39 42.38
CA ALA A 215 -4.31 -9.05 42.47
C ALA A 215 -5.00 -9.93 43.53
N PRO A 216 -5.91 -9.37 44.35
CA PRO A 216 -6.59 -10.13 45.38
C PRO A 216 -7.34 -11.32 44.74
N PRO A 217 -7.35 -12.49 45.40
CA PRO A 217 -8.09 -13.64 44.91
C PRO A 217 -9.58 -13.28 44.80
N ARG A 218 -10.19 -13.68 43.68
CA ARG A 218 -11.63 -13.56 43.42
C ARG A 218 -12.44 -14.42 44.40
#